data_AF-A0A453ISP0-F1
#
_entry.id   AF-A0A453ISP0-F1
#
_cell.length_a   1.000
_cell.length_b   1.000
_cell.length_c   1.000
_cell.angle_alpha   90.00
_cell.angle_beta   90.00
_cell.angle_gamma   90.00
#
_symmetry.space_group_name_H-M   'P 1'
#
loop_
_entity.id
_entity.type
_entity.pdbx_description
1 polymer ?
#
loop_
_entity_poly.entity_id
_entity_poly.type
_entity_poly.pdbx_seq_one_letter_code
_entity_poly.pdbx_strand_id
1 'polypeptide(L)'
;SDLCRVRVALRIRPKNTDELAQGADFDTCVELQPECKKLKLKKNNWASESYQFDEIFGENSSQKRIYEVVAKPVVEGTGKTYTVGQLGKEDPSERGIMVRALEHILSSMSLETDSVAVSYLQLYLESVQDLLAPEKTNIPIVEDPKTGEVSLPGAAIVEIKDLEHVCQLLQIGETNRHAANTKMNTESSRSHAILIIHLQRSLKIKEETTVSIPSDTEHTLPGDLPLVLKSKLLIVDLAGSERIDKSGSEGHMIEEAKFINLSLSSLGKCINALAENSSHIPTRDSKLTRMLRDSFGGTARTSLVVTIGPSARHHSETSSTVLFGQRAMKVVNTIRLKEEVDYETLYKNVENEVDHLTSEMERQQKLRHREKMQLEKRLKESETFLNDLKMISSVQIENLEKEKHQFEYAVKRLMQELEEKEGRNNVLSEKIVHLETSLNEKK
;
A
#
# COMPACT_ATOMS: atom_id res chain seq x y z
N SER A 1 -9.10 1.18 -18.70
CA SER A 1 -7.68 1.54 -18.85
C SER A 1 -7.58 2.59 -19.92
N ASP A 2 -7.07 3.76 -19.58
CA ASP A 2 -7.05 4.90 -20.49
C ASP A 2 -5.78 4.84 -21.35
N LEU A 3 -5.95 4.89 -22.66
CA LEU A 3 -4.83 5.04 -23.58
C LEU A 3 -4.37 6.50 -23.58
N CYS A 4 -3.08 6.72 -23.38
CA CYS A 4 -2.48 8.05 -23.37
C CYS A 4 -1.19 8.02 -24.18
N ARG A 5 -1.08 8.87 -25.21
CA ARG A 5 0.18 9.03 -25.94
C ARG A 5 1.20 9.80 -25.13
N VAL A 6 2.48 9.54 -25.37
CA VAL A 6 3.58 10.34 -24.81
C VAL A 6 3.45 11.78 -25.31
N ARG A 7 3.46 12.73 -24.37
CA ARG A 7 3.50 14.17 -24.71
C ARG A 7 4.94 14.61 -24.88
N VAL A 8 5.23 15.35 -25.94
CA VAL A 8 6.59 15.80 -26.24
C VAL A 8 6.62 17.31 -26.44
N ALA A 9 7.36 17.99 -25.57
CA ALA A 9 7.63 19.41 -25.70
C ALA A 9 9.07 19.61 -26.19
N LEU A 10 9.28 20.59 -27.06
CA LEU A 10 10.60 20.97 -27.52
C LEU A 10 11.06 22.24 -26.79
N ARG A 11 12.30 22.26 -26.33
CA ARG A 11 12.94 23.42 -25.72
C ARG A 11 14.20 23.79 -26.51
N ILE A 12 14.33 25.05 -26.90
CA ILE A 12 15.62 25.57 -27.33
C ILE A 12 16.39 26.06 -26.10
N ARG A 13 17.63 25.62 -25.95
CA ARG A 13 18.50 26.16 -24.89
C ARG A 13 18.97 27.57 -25.28
N PRO A 14 19.23 28.46 -24.31
CA PRO A 14 19.94 29.70 -24.57
C PRO A 14 21.31 29.44 -25.23
N LYS A 15 21.81 30.44 -25.95
CA LYS A 15 23.16 30.43 -26.52
C LYS A 15 24.20 30.30 -25.41
N ASN A 16 25.19 29.43 -25.61
CA ASN A 16 26.32 29.31 -24.69
C ASN A 16 27.32 30.46 -24.88
N THR A 17 28.33 30.56 -24.03
CA THR A 17 29.34 31.63 -24.07
C THR A 17 30.06 31.70 -25.43
N ASP A 18 30.36 30.55 -26.03
CA ASP A 18 31.08 30.46 -27.31
C ASP A 18 30.21 30.87 -28.51
N GLU A 19 28.91 30.58 -28.44
CA GLU A 19 27.91 30.98 -29.43
C GLU A 19 27.58 32.47 -29.31
N LEU A 20 27.58 33.01 -28.08
CA LEU A 20 27.44 34.44 -27.83
C LEU A 20 28.66 35.22 -28.34
N ALA A 21 29.87 34.67 -28.17
CA ALA A 21 31.11 35.28 -28.65
C ALA A 21 31.19 35.38 -30.19
N GLN A 22 30.45 34.54 -30.92
CA GLN A 22 30.38 34.58 -32.39
C GLN A 22 29.56 35.77 -32.91
N GLY A 23 28.70 36.38 -32.09
CA GLY A 23 27.97 37.60 -32.46
C GLY A 23 27.25 37.50 -33.81
N ALA A 24 27.70 38.29 -34.79
CA ALA A 24 27.10 38.38 -36.13
C ALA A 24 27.36 37.15 -37.02
N ASP A 25 28.40 36.35 -36.72
CA ASP A 25 28.75 35.13 -37.45
C ASP A 25 27.99 33.89 -36.94
N PHE A 26 27.09 34.08 -35.96
CA PHE A 26 26.27 33.00 -35.43
C PHE A 26 25.20 32.57 -36.43
N ASP A 27 25.43 31.44 -37.09
CA ASP A 27 24.44 30.82 -37.96
C ASP A 27 23.45 29.94 -37.17
N THR A 28 22.15 30.23 -37.31
CA THR A 28 21.07 29.46 -36.70
C THR A 28 20.48 28.47 -37.68
N CYS A 29 20.41 27.20 -37.27
CA CYS A 29 19.74 26.16 -38.06
C CYS A 29 18.25 26.01 -37.75
N VAL A 30 17.73 26.75 -36.76
CA VAL A 30 16.35 26.59 -36.28
C VAL A 30 15.57 27.90 -36.28
N GLU A 31 14.30 27.82 -36.69
CA GLU A 31 13.31 28.89 -36.59
C GLU A 31 12.09 28.34 -35.84
N LEU A 32 11.79 28.93 -34.69
CA LEU A 32 10.66 28.53 -33.86
C LEU A 32 9.42 29.35 -34.22
N GLN A 33 8.26 28.68 -34.24
CA GLN A 33 6.94 29.28 -34.34
C GLN A 33 6.09 28.77 -33.17
N PRO A 34 6.32 29.29 -31.93
CA PRO A 34 5.68 28.78 -30.72
C PRO A 34 4.15 28.82 -30.76
N GLU A 35 3.57 29.85 -31.36
CA GLU A 35 2.11 30.04 -31.49
C GLU A 35 1.47 28.92 -32.31
N CYS A 36 2.20 28.41 -33.30
CA CYS A 36 1.77 27.29 -34.13
C CYS A 36 2.31 25.94 -33.65
N LYS A 37 3.10 25.91 -32.56
CA LYS A 37 3.80 24.73 -32.05
C LYS A 37 4.64 24.03 -33.12
N LYS A 38 5.22 24.83 -34.02
CA LYS A 38 6.02 24.36 -35.15
C LYS A 38 7.48 24.80 -35.03
N LEU A 39 8.38 23.90 -35.36
CA LEU A 39 9.81 24.13 -35.55
C LEU A 39 10.12 23.99 -37.04
N LYS A 40 10.81 24.97 -37.62
CA LYS A 40 11.47 24.82 -38.90
C LYS A 40 12.95 24.57 -38.69
N LEU A 41 13.45 23.48 -39.26
CA LEU A 41 14.86 23.10 -39.25
C LEU A 41 15.43 23.32 -40.66
N LYS A 42 16.44 24.16 -40.79
CA LYS A 42 17.11 24.44 -42.07
C LYS A 42 18.02 23.27 -42.45
N LYS A 43 17.78 22.63 -43.59
CA LYS A 43 18.68 21.62 -44.17
C LYS A 43 19.87 22.25 -44.88
N ASN A 44 19.60 23.33 -45.61
CA ASN A 44 20.59 24.15 -46.31
C ASN A 44 19.99 25.55 -46.53
N ASN A 45 20.68 26.43 -47.26
CA ASN A 45 20.25 27.82 -47.47
C ASN A 45 18.90 27.96 -48.22
N TRP A 46 18.39 26.90 -48.86
CA TRP A 46 17.20 26.95 -49.71
C TRP A 46 16.09 25.96 -49.31
N ALA A 47 16.38 25.05 -48.39
CA ALA A 47 15.47 23.98 -47.97
C ALA A 47 15.38 23.92 -46.44
N SER A 48 14.14 23.84 -45.94
CA SER A 48 13.84 23.62 -44.53
C SER A 48 12.75 22.57 -44.38
N GLU A 49 12.76 21.87 -43.26
CA GLU A 49 11.71 20.93 -42.85
C GLU A 49 10.95 21.49 -41.67
N SER A 50 9.64 21.24 -41.62
CA SER A 50 8.78 21.67 -40.52
C SER A 50 8.34 20.48 -39.68
N TYR A 51 8.44 20.63 -38.37
CA TYR A 51 8.07 19.63 -37.38
C TYR A 51 7.10 20.24 -36.38
N GLN A 52 6.13 19.47 -35.92
CA GLN A 52 5.12 19.93 -34.95
C GLN A 52 5.26 19.15 -33.64
N PHE A 53 5.22 19.86 -32.52
CA PHE A 53 5.30 19.28 -31.18
C PHE A 53 4.05 19.60 -30.37
N ASP A 54 3.92 18.99 -29.18
CA ASP A 54 2.82 19.34 -28.29
C ASP A 54 2.93 20.78 -27.80
N GLU A 55 4.16 21.21 -27.54
CA GLU A 55 4.54 22.53 -27.06
C GLU A 55 5.96 22.87 -27.49
N ILE A 56 6.25 24.17 -27.68
CA ILE A 56 7.58 24.67 -28.02
C ILE A 56 7.94 25.82 -27.09
N PHE A 57 9.08 25.69 -26.43
CA PHE A 57 9.66 26.68 -25.54
C PHE A 57 10.83 27.39 -26.26
N GLY A 58 10.71 28.71 -26.39
CA GLY A 58 11.80 29.59 -26.82
C GLY A 58 12.84 29.82 -25.72
N GLU A 59 13.94 30.50 -26.04
CA GLU A 59 15.08 30.75 -25.14
C GLU A 59 14.66 31.47 -23.84
N ASN A 60 13.65 32.34 -23.92
CA ASN A 60 13.15 33.15 -22.80
C ASN A 60 12.04 32.47 -21.98
N SER A 61 11.78 31.17 -22.21
CA SER A 61 10.73 30.46 -21.50
C SER A 61 11.13 30.24 -20.04
N SER A 62 10.28 30.67 -19.11
CA SER A 62 10.55 30.51 -17.68
C SER A 62 10.44 29.05 -17.23
N GLN A 63 11.21 28.68 -16.21
CA GLN A 63 11.16 27.34 -15.61
C GLN A 63 9.77 27.00 -15.07
N LYS A 64 9.06 28.01 -14.53
CA LYS A 64 7.66 27.88 -14.11
C LYS A 64 6.74 27.46 -15.27
N ARG A 65 6.85 28.12 -16.43
CA ARG A 65 6.02 27.81 -17.60
C ARG A 65 6.28 26.39 -18.09
N ILE A 66 7.55 25.95 -18.11
CA ILE A 66 7.91 24.59 -18.51
C ILE A 66 7.25 23.57 -17.57
N TYR A 67 7.34 23.79 -16.26
CA TYR A 67 6.72 22.91 -15.26
C TYR A 67 5.19 22.82 -15.45
N GLU A 68 4.50 23.95 -15.55
CA GLU A 68 3.03 24.01 -15.67
C GLU A 68 2.49 23.25 -16.88
N VAL A 69 3.27 23.21 -17.96
CA VAL A 69 2.85 22.65 -19.24
C VAL A 69 3.23 21.17 -19.38
N VAL A 70 4.40 20.79 -18.90
CA VAL A 70 5.00 19.47 -19.10
C VAL A 70 4.78 18.56 -17.89
N ALA A 71 5.16 19.03 -16.71
CA ALA A 71 5.25 18.20 -15.51
C ALA A 71 3.94 18.19 -14.71
N LYS A 72 3.29 19.35 -14.56
CA LYS A 72 2.05 19.49 -13.80
C LYS A 72 0.96 18.50 -14.24
N PRO A 73 0.67 18.28 -15.54
CA PRO A 73 -0.34 17.29 -15.96
C PRO A 73 0.02 15.84 -15.62
N VAL A 74 1.31 15.52 -15.50
CA VAL A 74 1.80 14.20 -15.09
C VAL A 74 1.62 14.03 -13.58
N VAL A 75 1.99 15.06 -12.81
CA VAL A 75 1.81 15.11 -11.35
C VAL A 75 0.34 15.06 -10.96
N GLU A 76 -0.54 15.84 -11.59
CA GLU A 76 -1.99 15.77 -11.32
C GLU A 76 -2.59 14.42 -11.76
N GLY A 77 -2.00 13.81 -12.79
CA GLY A 77 -2.38 12.49 -13.28
C GLY A 77 -2.08 11.34 -12.32
N THR A 78 -1.28 11.55 -11.27
CA THR A 78 -1.09 10.56 -10.19
C THR A 78 -2.19 10.61 -9.12
N GLY A 79 -3.27 11.39 -9.33
CA GLY A 79 -4.54 11.18 -8.64
C GLY A 79 -4.92 12.17 -7.54
N LYS A 80 -4.41 13.41 -7.53
CA LYS A 80 -4.90 14.49 -6.64
C LYS A 80 -4.85 15.84 -7.35
N THR A 81 -5.92 16.64 -7.24
CA THR A 81 -6.11 17.86 -8.03
C THR A 81 -6.21 19.11 -7.16
N TYR A 82 -5.59 20.19 -7.66
CA TYR A 82 -5.69 21.62 -7.31
C TYR A 82 -5.28 22.05 -5.90
N THR A 83 -4.21 22.87 -5.81
CA THR A 83 -4.23 24.23 -5.23
C THR A 83 -2.92 24.96 -5.57
N VAL A 84 -3.01 26.24 -5.92
CA VAL A 84 -1.88 27.16 -6.11
C VAL A 84 -1.46 27.68 -4.74
N GLY A 85 -0.24 27.37 -4.31
CA GLY A 85 0.35 27.93 -3.10
C GLY A 85 1.79 28.41 -3.36
N GLN A 86 2.06 29.67 -3.05
CA GLN A 86 3.39 30.19 -2.70
C GLN A 86 3.68 29.76 -1.24
N LEU A 87 4.90 29.61 -0.73
CA LEU A 87 6.15 30.38 -0.93
C LEU A 87 7.32 29.58 -0.28
N GLY A 88 8.58 29.86 -0.65
CA GLY A 88 9.65 29.77 0.35
C GLY A 88 11.12 29.70 -0.10
N LYS A 89 11.77 30.89 -0.17
CA LYS A 89 13.16 31.25 0.26
C LYS A 89 14.41 31.26 -0.65
N GLU A 90 14.32 30.85 -1.91
CA GLU A 90 15.29 31.26 -2.97
C GLU A 90 14.49 31.70 -4.19
N ASP A 91 15.07 32.46 -5.14
CA ASP A 91 14.34 33.03 -6.27
C ASP A 91 13.37 31.99 -6.86
N PRO A 92 12.05 32.11 -6.60
CA PRO A 92 11.09 31.09 -6.99
C PRO A 92 10.99 30.93 -8.51
N SER A 93 11.57 31.86 -9.28
CA SER A 93 11.61 31.82 -10.73
C SER A 93 12.61 30.78 -11.28
N GLU A 94 13.70 30.50 -10.56
CA GLU A 94 14.77 29.62 -11.03
C GLU A 94 14.55 28.14 -10.72
N ARG A 95 13.62 27.83 -9.80
CA ARG A 95 13.31 26.44 -9.40
C ARG A 95 12.98 25.56 -10.61
N GLY A 96 13.68 24.44 -10.70
CA GLY A 96 13.49 23.40 -11.72
C GLY A 96 12.26 22.51 -11.49
N ILE A 97 12.09 21.51 -12.36
CA ILE A 97 10.92 20.60 -12.35
C ILE A 97 10.88 19.75 -11.08
N MET A 98 12.01 19.25 -10.58
CA MET A 98 12.08 18.37 -9.40
C MET A 98 11.50 19.04 -8.15
N VAL A 99 12.00 20.24 -7.81
CA VAL A 99 11.56 21.00 -6.63
C VAL A 99 10.08 21.34 -6.76
N ARG A 100 9.64 21.88 -7.91
CA ARG A 100 8.24 22.24 -8.15
C ARG A 100 7.28 21.04 -8.09
N ALA A 101 7.72 19.87 -8.55
CA ALA A 101 6.91 18.66 -8.48
C ALA A 101 6.69 18.24 -7.02
N LEU A 102 7.75 18.23 -6.22
CA LEU A 102 7.66 17.89 -4.79
C LEU A 102 6.87 18.94 -4.00
N GLU A 103 7.06 20.24 -4.26
CA GLU A 103 6.24 21.31 -3.68
C GLU A 103 4.75 21.09 -3.96
N HIS A 104 4.40 20.81 -5.23
CA HIS A 104 3.01 20.57 -5.61
C HIS A 104 2.45 19.33 -4.91
N ILE A 105 3.21 18.22 -4.89
CA ILE A 105 2.80 16.99 -4.22
C ILE A 105 2.56 17.26 -2.73
N LEU A 106 3.53 17.82 -2.02
CA LEU A 106 3.43 18.10 -0.58
C LEU A 106 2.27 19.05 -0.26
N SER A 107 2.02 20.05 -1.12
CA SER A 107 0.88 20.98 -0.94
C SER A 107 -0.49 20.30 -1.07
N SER A 108 -0.56 19.14 -1.72
CA SER A 108 -1.79 18.38 -1.97
C SER A 108 -2.00 17.20 -1.02
N MET A 109 -1.05 16.94 -0.12
CA MET A 109 -1.08 15.80 0.78
C MET A 109 -1.88 16.06 2.04
N SER A 110 -2.58 15.01 2.49
CA SER A 110 -3.07 14.92 3.86
C SER A 110 -2.03 14.24 4.74
N LEU A 111 -1.51 14.96 5.74
CA LEU A 111 -0.51 14.47 6.71
C LEU A 111 -0.96 13.22 7.49
N GLU A 112 -2.26 12.94 7.55
CA GLU A 112 -2.82 11.83 8.32
C GLU A 112 -2.93 10.51 7.53
N THR A 113 -2.97 10.56 6.20
CA THR A 113 -3.31 9.38 5.35
C THR A 113 -2.33 9.13 4.22
N ASP A 114 -1.51 10.12 3.87
CA ASP A 114 -0.63 10.07 2.72
C ASP A 114 0.82 10.00 3.20
N SER A 115 1.61 9.11 2.58
CA SER A 115 3.05 9.09 2.76
C SER A 115 3.75 9.33 1.43
N VAL A 116 4.87 10.06 1.50
CA VAL A 116 5.70 10.36 0.34
C VAL A 116 7.15 10.10 0.68
N ALA A 117 7.81 9.36 -0.19
CA ALA A 117 9.21 9.03 -0.06
C ALA A 117 9.94 9.24 -1.38
N VAL A 118 11.25 9.43 -1.31
CA VAL A 118 12.11 9.60 -2.49
C VAL A 118 13.25 8.60 -2.51
N SER A 119 13.60 8.19 -3.72
CA SER A 119 14.87 7.58 -4.06
C SER A 119 15.55 8.48 -5.09
N TYR A 120 16.85 8.75 -4.95
CA TYR A 120 17.59 9.53 -5.94
C TYR A 120 18.79 8.73 -6.44
N LEU A 121 18.83 8.45 -7.73
CA LEU A 121 19.75 7.49 -8.33
C LEU A 121 20.55 8.12 -9.46
N GLN A 122 21.76 7.61 -9.67
CA GLN A 122 22.60 7.89 -10.82
C GLN A 122 22.81 6.60 -11.61
N LEU A 123 22.62 6.66 -12.94
CA LEU A 123 23.01 5.60 -13.86
C LEU A 123 24.23 6.06 -14.65
N TYR A 124 25.35 5.38 -14.44
CA TYR A 124 26.62 5.64 -15.12
C TYR A 124 27.27 4.32 -15.51
N LEU A 125 27.71 4.18 -16.76
CA LEU A 125 28.31 2.96 -17.32
C LEU A 125 27.54 1.68 -17.01
N GLU A 126 26.20 1.70 -17.20
CA GLU A 126 25.34 0.56 -16.88
C GLU A 126 25.41 0.10 -15.41
N SER A 127 25.83 0.98 -14.50
CA SER A 127 25.80 0.78 -13.04
C SER A 127 24.85 1.78 -12.39
N VAL A 128 23.94 1.28 -11.56
CA VAL A 128 22.98 2.11 -10.81
C VAL A 128 23.54 2.36 -9.43
N GLN A 129 23.79 3.62 -9.09
CA GLN A 129 24.25 4.07 -7.78
C GLN A 129 23.17 4.89 -7.09
N ASP A 130 23.05 4.72 -5.78
CA ASP A 130 22.18 5.55 -4.95
C ASP A 130 22.90 6.84 -4.53
N LEU A 131 22.26 7.98 -4.77
CA LEU A 131 22.79 9.31 -4.43
C LEU A 131 22.43 9.74 -3.00
N LEU A 132 21.46 9.09 -2.35
CA LEU A 132 21.13 9.31 -0.93
C LEU A 132 21.86 8.31 -0.01
N ALA A 133 22.29 7.17 -0.55
CA ALA A 133 23.08 6.15 0.13
C ALA A 133 24.29 5.71 -0.73
N PRO A 134 25.35 6.53 -0.84
CA PRO A 134 26.45 6.36 -1.80
C PRO A 134 27.20 5.02 -1.73
N GLU A 135 27.13 4.34 -0.59
CA GLU A 135 27.68 2.99 -0.39
C GLU A 135 26.94 1.92 -1.21
N LYS A 136 25.69 2.18 -1.60
CA LYS A 136 24.86 1.28 -2.40
C LYS A 136 25.12 1.51 -3.88
N THR A 137 25.92 0.62 -4.47
CA THR A 137 26.30 0.66 -5.88
C THR A 137 25.80 -0.58 -6.61
N ASN A 138 25.68 -0.48 -7.94
CA ASN A 138 25.21 -1.54 -8.84
C ASN A 138 23.86 -2.16 -8.42
N ILE A 139 22.89 -1.31 -8.07
CA ILE A 139 21.56 -1.75 -7.64
C ILE A 139 20.88 -2.57 -8.76
N PRO A 140 20.35 -3.77 -8.46
CA PRO A 140 19.68 -4.59 -9.46
C PRO A 140 18.30 -4.03 -9.81
N ILE A 141 17.95 -4.12 -11.09
CA ILE A 141 16.62 -3.79 -11.61
C ILE A 141 15.81 -5.08 -11.68
N VAL A 142 14.67 -5.11 -10.99
CA VAL A 142 13.75 -6.25 -10.96
C VAL A 142 12.47 -5.85 -11.68
N GLU A 143 12.01 -6.72 -12.58
CA GLU A 143 10.79 -6.54 -13.35
C GLU A 143 9.80 -7.64 -12.95
N ASP A 144 8.61 -7.25 -12.53
CA ASP A 144 7.54 -8.20 -12.23
C ASP A 144 7.07 -8.86 -13.55
N PRO A 145 7.09 -10.20 -13.67
CA PRO A 145 6.74 -10.89 -14.90
C PRO A 145 5.24 -10.82 -15.24
N LYS A 146 4.37 -10.59 -14.25
CA LYS A 146 2.91 -10.50 -14.42
C LYS A 146 2.47 -9.07 -14.68
N THR A 147 2.96 -8.12 -13.89
CA THR A 147 2.52 -6.71 -13.98
C THR A 147 3.39 -5.89 -14.92
N GLY A 148 4.62 -6.35 -15.20
CA GLY A 148 5.62 -5.59 -15.95
C GLY A 148 6.30 -4.49 -15.14
N GLU A 149 5.93 -4.32 -13.87
CA GLU A 149 6.36 -3.22 -13.01
C GLU A 149 7.85 -3.29 -12.71
N VAL A 150 8.50 -2.13 -12.77
CA VAL A 150 9.92 -2.01 -12.46
C VAL A 150 10.12 -1.62 -10.99
N SER A 151 11.03 -2.32 -10.32
CA SER A 151 11.42 -2.08 -8.93
C SER A 151 12.94 -2.16 -8.75
N LEU A 152 13.42 -1.42 -7.75
CA LEU A 152 14.84 -1.28 -7.41
C LEU A 152 15.00 -1.58 -5.91
N PRO A 153 14.94 -2.86 -5.50
CA PRO A 153 14.85 -3.23 -4.08
C PRO A 153 16.08 -2.81 -3.24
N GLY A 154 17.22 -2.55 -3.89
CA GLY A 154 18.42 -2.06 -3.22
C GLY A 154 18.48 -0.53 -3.03
N ALA A 155 17.57 0.23 -3.65
CA ALA A 155 17.54 1.68 -3.50
C ALA A 155 17.02 2.10 -2.12
N ALA A 156 17.63 3.12 -1.53
CA ALA A 156 17.16 3.77 -0.33
C ALA A 156 15.86 4.55 -0.64
N ILE A 157 14.83 4.24 0.14
CA ILE A 157 13.55 4.95 0.10
C ILE A 157 13.49 5.82 1.36
N VAL A 158 13.61 7.13 1.18
CA VAL A 158 13.66 8.09 2.30
C VAL A 158 12.33 8.84 2.38
N GLU A 159 11.62 8.71 3.50
CA GLU A 159 10.37 9.43 3.74
C GLU A 159 10.60 10.94 3.88
N ILE A 160 9.73 11.71 3.24
CA ILE A 160 9.77 13.17 3.23
C ILE A 160 8.89 13.70 4.36
N LYS A 161 9.42 14.65 5.14
CA LYS A 161 8.70 15.26 6.27
C LYS A 161 8.12 16.62 5.88
N ASP A 162 8.94 17.44 5.24
CA ASP A 162 8.60 18.79 4.81
C ASP A 162 9.41 19.18 3.57
N LEU A 163 9.15 20.39 3.05
CA LEU A 163 9.82 20.92 1.88
C LEU A 163 11.32 21.22 2.13
N GLU A 164 11.70 21.56 3.35
CA GLU A 164 13.10 21.83 3.70
C GLU A 164 13.92 20.53 3.60
N HIS A 165 13.37 19.42 4.10
CA HIS A 165 13.95 18.09 3.96
C HIS A 165 14.12 17.70 2.49
N VAL A 166 13.17 18.05 1.61
CA VAL A 166 13.32 17.84 0.16
C VAL A 166 14.53 18.57 -0.39
N CYS A 167 14.67 19.86 -0.11
CA CYS A 167 15.77 20.66 -0.60
C CYS A 167 17.12 20.09 -0.13
N GLN A 168 17.20 19.68 1.14
CA GLN A 168 18.38 19.02 1.70
C GLN A 168 18.71 17.70 1.01
N LEU A 169 17.72 16.83 0.77
CA LEU A 169 17.94 15.55 0.07
C LEU A 169 18.42 15.76 -1.37
N LEU A 170 17.87 16.75 -2.08
CA LEU A 170 18.33 17.09 -3.43
C LEU A 170 19.75 17.65 -3.42
N GLN A 171 20.10 18.51 -2.47
CA GLN A 171 21.46 19.03 -2.30
C GLN A 171 22.47 17.94 -1.95
N ILE A 172 22.11 17.02 -1.05
CA ILE A 172 22.93 15.85 -0.70
C ILE A 172 23.16 15.00 -1.94
N GLY A 173 22.08 14.67 -2.67
CA GLY A 173 22.18 13.85 -3.88
C GLY A 173 23.03 14.48 -4.97
N GLU A 174 22.89 15.79 -5.20
CA GLU A 174 23.69 16.50 -6.19
C GLU A 174 25.17 16.62 -5.76
N THR A 175 25.44 16.82 -4.47
CA THR A 175 26.80 16.80 -3.92
C THR A 175 27.44 15.43 -4.11
N ASN A 176 26.71 14.36 -3.81
CA ASN A 176 27.17 12.99 -4.00
C ASN A 176 27.37 12.65 -5.47
N ARG A 177 26.51 13.15 -6.37
CA ARG A 177 26.67 13.03 -7.82
C ARG A 177 27.96 13.71 -8.28
N HIS A 178 28.21 14.95 -7.84
CA HIS A 178 29.46 15.66 -8.17
C HIS A 178 30.70 14.94 -7.63
N ALA A 179 30.65 14.43 -6.40
CA ALA A 179 31.74 13.65 -5.81
C ALA A 179 31.99 12.34 -6.57
N ALA A 180 30.93 11.62 -6.95
CA ALA A 180 31.03 10.40 -7.75
C ALA A 180 31.64 10.69 -9.13
N ASN A 181 31.20 11.76 -9.79
CA ASN A 181 31.75 12.20 -11.07
C ASN A 181 33.23 12.55 -10.98
N THR A 182 33.63 13.29 -9.94
CA THR A 182 35.03 13.67 -9.71
C THR A 182 35.90 12.43 -9.43
N LYS A 183 35.40 11.49 -8.62
CA LYS A 183 36.07 10.22 -8.33
C LYS A 183 36.25 9.36 -9.58
N MET A 184 35.32 9.44 -10.54
CA MET A 184 35.33 8.66 -11.77
C MET A 184 35.98 9.41 -12.96
N ASN A 185 36.50 10.63 -12.76
CA ASN A 185 36.98 11.54 -13.83
C ASN A 185 35.93 11.78 -14.93
N THR A 186 34.68 11.84 -14.52
CA THR A 186 33.50 11.90 -15.37
C THR A 186 32.91 13.30 -15.33
N GLU A 187 32.38 13.77 -16.45
CA GLU A 187 31.60 15.00 -16.50
C GLU A 187 30.13 14.71 -16.14
N SER A 188 29.45 15.62 -15.44
CA SER A 188 28.03 15.41 -15.05
C SER A 188 27.10 15.18 -16.24
N SER A 189 27.46 15.68 -17.42
CA SER A 189 26.83 15.45 -18.73
C SER A 189 26.78 13.97 -19.15
N ARG A 190 27.59 13.11 -18.53
CA ARG A 190 27.81 11.71 -18.91
C ARG A 190 27.02 10.69 -18.09
N SER A 191 26.26 11.14 -17.10
CA SER A 191 25.47 10.27 -16.23
C SER A 191 24.01 10.69 -16.20
N HIS A 192 23.11 9.71 -16.16
CA HIS A 192 21.68 9.98 -16.02
C HIS A 192 21.33 10.10 -14.54
N ALA A 193 20.57 11.13 -14.17
CA ALA A 193 20.04 11.29 -12.82
C ALA A 193 18.54 10.99 -12.81
N ILE A 194 18.12 10.14 -11.87
CA ILE A 194 16.75 9.62 -11.80
C ILE A 194 16.23 9.84 -10.38
N LEU A 195 15.33 10.80 -10.22
CA LEU A 195 14.58 11.01 -8.98
C LEU A 195 13.27 10.22 -9.07
N ILE A 196 13.06 9.31 -8.12
CA ILE A 196 11.85 8.51 -8.00
C ILE A 196 11.10 9.00 -6.77
N ILE A 197 9.88 9.49 -6.96
CA ILE A 197 8.99 9.92 -5.89
C ILE A 197 7.93 8.83 -5.74
N HIS A 198 7.91 8.20 -4.58
CA HIS A 198 6.94 7.19 -4.18
C HIS A 198 5.81 7.87 -3.43
N LEU A 199 4.58 7.70 -3.92
CA LEU A 199 3.38 8.25 -3.30
C LEU A 199 2.50 7.11 -2.84
N GLN A 200 2.08 7.15 -1.59
CA GLN A 200 1.12 6.23 -1.02
C GLN A 200 -0.04 7.03 -0.41
N ARG A 201 -1.28 6.66 -0.76
CA ARG A 201 -2.49 7.25 -0.17
C ARG A 201 -3.36 6.13 0.38
N SER A 202 -3.69 6.20 1.67
CA SER A 202 -4.72 5.36 2.25
C SER A 202 -6.11 5.83 1.77
N LEU A 203 -6.88 4.91 1.20
CA LEU A 203 -8.27 5.08 0.84
C LEU A 203 -9.10 4.53 2.00
N LYS A 204 -9.59 5.40 2.87
CA LYS A 204 -10.69 5.05 3.76
C LYS A 204 -11.95 4.98 2.90
N ILE A 205 -12.44 3.78 2.62
CA ILE A 205 -13.76 3.62 2.02
C ILE A 205 -14.75 4.22 3.03
N LYS A 206 -15.42 5.32 2.65
CA LYS A 206 -16.56 5.80 3.43
C LYS A 206 -17.69 4.79 3.21
N GLU A 207 -18.33 4.37 4.29
CA GLU A 207 -19.35 3.30 4.42
C GLU A 207 -20.59 3.40 3.49
N GLU A 208 -20.62 4.21 2.42
CA GLU A 208 -21.83 4.54 1.66
C GLU A 208 -21.93 3.88 0.26
N THR A 209 -21.21 2.80 -0.03
CA THR A 209 -21.48 2.06 -1.27
C THR A 209 -21.40 0.56 -1.09
N THR A 210 -22.41 0.02 -0.41
CA THR A 210 -22.79 -1.39 -0.53
C THR A 210 -23.14 -1.70 -1.98
N VAL A 211 -22.13 -2.10 -2.77
CA VAL A 211 -22.37 -2.80 -4.03
C VAL A 211 -22.78 -4.22 -3.66
N SER A 212 -24.09 -4.44 -3.62
CA SER A 212 -24.70 -5.76 -3.48
C SER A 212 -24.30 -6.63 -4.68
N ILE A 213 -23.34 -7.52 -4.47
CA ILE A 213 -23.13 -8.68 -5.34
C ILE A 213 -24.02 -9.80 -4.80
N PRO A 214 -24.98 -10.33 -5.58
CA PRO A 214 -25.76 -11.48 -5.13
C PRO A 214 -24.93 -12.75 -5.32
N SER A 215 -24.47 -13.35 -4.22
CA SER A 215 -23.93 -14.71 -4.21
C SER A 215 -24.31 -15.44 -2.92
N ASP A 216 -25.00 -16.58 -3.08
CA ASP A 216 -25.56 -17.47 -2.04
C ASP A 216 -24.51 -18.24 -1.22
N THR A 217 -23.52 -17.55 -0.66
CA THR A 217 -22.63 -18.13 0.35
C THR A 217 -22.28 -17.07 1.39
N GLU A 218 -22.98 -17.11 2.53
CA GLU A 218 -22.78 -16.25 3.70
C GLU A 218 -21.45 -16.55 4.42
N HIS A 219 -20.36 -16.12 3.81
CA HIS A 219 -19.12 -15.77 4.52
C HIS A 219 -18.71 -14.35 4.10
N THR A 220 -19.54 -13.37 4.46
CA THR A 220 -19.15 -11.96 4.47
C THR A 220 -18.05 -11.78 5.50
N LEU A 221 -16.81 -11.64 5.05
CA LEU A 221 -15.71 -11.11 5.87
C LEU A 221 -16.18 -9.77 6.46
N PRO A 222 -16.28 -9.63 7.79
CA PRO A 222 -16.63 -8.36 8.41
C PRO A 222 -15.37 -7.49 8.47
N GLY A 223 -15.39 -6.35 7.79
CA GLY A 223 -14.35 -5.33 7.84
C GLY A 223 -13.95 -4.84 6.45
N ASP A 224 -14.24 -3.57 6.16
CA ASP A 224 -13.77 -2.89 4.95
C ASP A 224 -12.25 -3.09 4.79
N LEU A 225 -11.82 -3.69 3.66
CA LEU A 225 -10.40 -3.86 3.42
C LEU A 225 -9.76 -2.47 3.31
N PRO A 226 -8.75 -2.14 4.13
CA PRO A 226 -8.04 -0.88 3.97
C PRO A 226 -7.31 -0.93 2.64
N LEU A 227 -7.73 -0.08 1.70
CA LEU A 227 -7.11 0.03 0.39
C LEU A 227 -6.08 1.16 0.41
N VAL A 228 -4.99 0.96 -0.31
CA VAL A 228 -3.96 1.96 -0.51
C VAL A 228 -3.70 2.13 -2.00
N LEU A 229 -3.74 3.39 -2.44
CA LEU A 229 -3.30 3.78 -3.76
C LEU A 229 -1.79 4.02 -3.75
N LYS A 230 -1.04 3.26 -4.54
CA LYS A 230 0.39 3.48 -4.73
C LYS A 230 0.64 4.08 -6.10
N SER A 231 1.47 5.11 -6.17
CA SER A 231 1.95 5.65 -7.44
C SER A 231 3.41 6.05 -7.36
N LYS A 232 4.05 6.12 -8.53
CA LYS A 232 5.45 6.48 -8.70
C LYS A 232 5.55 7.61 -9.72
N LEU A 233 6.25 8.68 -9.38
CA LEU A 233 6.64 9.72 -10.32
C LEU A 233 8.14 9.65 -10.53
N LEU A 234 8.55 9.46 -11.79
CA LEU A 234 9.94 9.45 -12.19
C LEU A 234 10.27 10.78 -12.86
N ILE A 235 11.28 11.48 -12.34
CA ILE A 235 11.85 12.68 -12.97
C ILE A 235 13.27 12.34 -13.37
N VAL A 236 13.52 12.33 -14.67
CA VAL A 236 14.76 11.82 -15.25
C VAL A 236 15.47 12.93 -16.00
N ASP A 237 16.71 13.18 -15.62
CA ASP A 237 17.67 14.02 -16.31
C ASP A 237 18.64 13.10 -17.06
N LEU A 238 18.56 13.11 -18.39
CA LEU A 238 19.34 12.21 -19.24
C LEU A 238 20.69 12.84 -19.56
N ALA A 239 21.71 11.98 -19.71
CA ALA A 239 23.01 12.35 -20.23
C ALA A 239 22.90 12.99 -21.63
N GLY A 240 23.95 13.69 -22.04
CA GLY A 240 24.07 14.31 -23.36
C GLY A 240 23.91 13.29 -24.50
N SER A 241 23.21 13.69 -25.57
CA SER A 241 22.97 12.86 -26.76
C SER A 241 24.03 13.01 -27.84
N GLU A 242 25.07 13.79 -27.59
CA GLU A 242 26.12 14.10 -28.56
C GLU A 242 27.01 12.91 -28.93
N ARG A 243 27.36 12.85 -30.22
CA ARG A 243 28.25 11.82 -30.76
C ARG A 243 29.73 12.15 -30.55
N ILE A 244 30.48 11.10 -30.23
CA ILE A 244 31.90 11.11 -29.84
C ILE A 244 32.83 11.57 -30.97
N ASP A 245 32.41 11.43 -32.22
CA ASP A 245 33.24 11.68 -33.40
C ASP A 245 33.80 13.12 -33.44
N LYS A 246 33.23 14.04 -32.65
CA LYS A 246 33.68 15.43 -32.49
C LYS A 246 34.50 15.71 -31.22
N SER A 247 34.64 14.77 -30.27
CA SER A 247 35.19 15.04 -28.92
C SER A 247 36.69 14.77 -28.73
N GLY A 248 37.41 14.30 -29.75
CA GLY A 248 38.89 14.26 -29.77
C GLY A 248 39.56 13.50 -28.61
N SER A 249 38.85 12.58 -27.95
CA SER A 249 39.21 12.05 -26.64
C SER A 249 39.88 10.65 -26.71
N GLU A 250 41.01 10.48 -26.03
CA GLU A 250 41.85 9.25 -26.04
C GLU A 250 41.32 8.13 -25.10
N GLY A 251 41.49 6.87 -25.55
CA GLY A 251 41.48 5.64 -24.72
C GLY A 251 40.26 5.40 -23.83
N HIS A 252 40.38 5.67 -22.53
CA HIS A 252 39.34 5.44 -21.53
C HIS A 252 38.04 6.23 -21.79
N MET A 253 38.16 7.41 -22.42
CA MET A 253 36.99 8.21 -22.81
C MET A 253 36.19 7.55 -23.94
N ILE A 254 36.79 6.64 -24.73
CA ILE A 254 36.13 5.93 -25.83
C ILE A 254 35.20 4.83 -25.29
N GLU A 255 35.65 4.05 -24.30
CA GLU A 255 34.80 3.05 -23.65
C GLU A 255 33.65 3.71 -22.91
N GLU A 256 33.94 4.76 -22.14
CA GLU A 256 32.93 5.54 -21.42
C GLU A 256 31.85 6.06 -22.38
N ALA A 257 32.29 6.70 -23.46
CA ALA A 257 31.34 7.30 -24.36
C ALA A 257 30.58 6.27 -25.21
N LYS A 258 31.15 5.07 -25.43
CA LYS A 258 30.42 3.92 -26.01
C LYS A 258 29.24 3.50 -25.12
N PHE A 259 29.40 3.49 -23.79
CA PHE A 259 28.33 3.11 -22.85
C PHE A 259 27.28 4.22 -22.64
N ILE A 260 27.67 5.49 -22.65
CA ILE A 260 26.70 6.60 -22.61
C ILE A 260 25.81 6.55 -23.85
N ASN A 261 26.44 6.46 -25.02
CA ASN A 261 25.70 6.31 -26.27
C ASN A 261 24.92 5.00 -26.33
N LEU A 262 25.35 3.92 -25.66
CA LEU A 262 24.57 2.70 -25.58
C LEU A 262 23.21 2.97 -24.94
N SER A 263 23.16 3.59 -23.77
CA SER A 263 21.90 3.84 -23.05
C SER A 263 20.90 4.68 -23.87
N LEU A 264 21.35 5.78 -24.46
CA LEU A 264 20.51 6.66 -25.29
C LEU A 264 20.17 6.05 -26.66
N SER A 265 21.10 5.32 -27.28
CA SER A 265 20.84 4.61 -28.54
C SER A 265 19.83 3.48 -28.34
N SER A 266 19.95 2.73 -27.24
CA SER A 266 18.99 1.69 -26.85
C SER A 266 17.62 2.29 -26.57
N LEU A 267 17.53 3.45 -25.92
CA LEU A 267 16.28 4.19 -25.75
C LEU A 267 15.70 4.61 -27.11
N GLY A 268 16.53 5.12 -28.03
CA GLY A 268 16.14 5.44 -29.40
C GLY A 268 15.58 4.24 -30.16
N LYS A 269 16.21 3.06 -30.04
CA LYS A 269 15.72 1.80 -30.63
C LYS A 269 14.38 1.38 -30.04
N CYS A 270 14.23 1.45 -28.72
CA CYS A 270 12.96 1.13 -28.04
C CYS A 270 11.83 2.02 -28.53
N ILE A 271 12.05 3.34 -28.58
CA ILE A 271 11.04 4.30 -29.05
C ILE A 271 10.72 4.09 -30.53
N ASN A 272 11.72 3.78 -31.38
CA ASN A 272 11.45 3.48 -32.78
C ASN A 272 10.59 2.22 -32.94
N ALA A 273 10.96 1.13 -32.25
CA ALA A 273 10.21 -0.11 -32.26
C ALA A 273 8.78 0.09 -31.76
N LEU A 274 8.59 0.88 -30.69
CA LEU A 274 7.26 1.23 -30.17
C LEU A 274 6.45 2.08 -31.15
N ALA A 275 7.07 3.08 -31.78
CA ALA A 275 6.42 3.95 -32.76
C ALA A 275 5.99 3.19 -34.04
N GLU A 276 6.70 2.12 -34.39
CA GLU A 276 6.38 1.22 -35.50
C GLU A 276 5.45 0.07 -35.10
N ASN A 277 5.02 0.01 -33.83
CA ASN A 277 4.23 -1.10 -33.27
C ASN A 277 4.90 -2.48 -33.47
N SER A 278 6.23 -2.55 -33.37
CA SER A 278 6.97 -3.81 -33.40
C SER A 278 6.55 -4.72 -32.25
N SER A 279 6.50 -6.03 -32.52
CA SER A 279 6.15 -7.05 -31.52
C SER A 279 7.19 -7.21 -30.42
N HIS A 280 8.48 -7.00 -30.75
CA HIS A 280 9.59 -7.11 -29.82
C HIS A 280 10.22 -5.73 -29.58
N ILE A 281 10.20 -5.28 -28.33
CA ILE A 281 10.83 -4.03 -27.90
C ILE A 281 12.11 -4.38 -27.11
N PRO A 282 13.30 -3.91 -27.53
CA PRO A 282 14.58 -4.28 -26.92
C PRO A 282 14.86 -3.53 -25.61
N THR A 283 13.93 -3.55 -24.66
CA THR A 283 14.05 -2.81 -23.39
C THR A 283 15.21 -3.29 -22.53
N ARG A 284 15.72 -4.50 -22.77
CA ARG A 284 16.84 -5.09 -22.02
C ARG A 284 18.22 -4.67 -22.51
N ASP A 285 18.33 -3.96 -23.62
CA ASP A 285 19.61 -3.53 -24.21
C ASP A 285 20.37 -2.51 -23.33
N SER A 286 19.70 -1.87 -22.36
CA SER A 286 20.33 -1.02 -21.35
C SER A 286 19.54 -0.99 -20.05
N LYS A 287 20.20 -0.72 -18.92
CA LYS A 287 19.55 -0.49 -17.63
C LYS A 287 18.62 0.73 -17.67
N LEU A 288 18.96 1.76 -18.45
CA LEU A 288 18.10 2.93 -18.64
C LEU A 288 16.74 2.54 -19.23
N THR A 289 16.74 1.76 -20.32
CA THR A 289 15.50 1.32 -20.98
C THR A 289 14.70 0.35 -20.12
N ARG A 290 15.35 -0.42 -19.25
CA ARG A 290 14.68 -1.26 -18.24
C ARG A 290 14.01 -0.40 -17.16
N MET A 291 14.70 0.63 -16.65
CA MET A 291 14.13 1.57 -15.67
C MET A 291 12.95 2.38 -16.24
N LEU A 292 13.01 2.74 -17.53
CA LEU A 292 11.98 3.51 -18.23
C LEU A 292 10.91 2.65 -18.91
N ARG A 293 10.90 1.34 -18.66
CA ARG A 293 9.96 0.39 -19.30
C ARG A 293 8.50 0.81 -19.08
N ASP A 294 8.17 1.27 -17.87
CA ASP A 294 6.81 1.74 -17.55
C ASP A 294 6.46 3.07 -18.26
N SER A 295 7.47 3.86 -18.63
CA SER A 295 7.32 5.19 -19.23
C SER A 295 7.06 5.17 -20.74
N PHE A 296 7.51 4.16 -21.47
CA PHE A 296 7.34 4.08 -22.94
C PHE A 296 6.71 2.73 -23.33
N GLY A 297 5.45 2.77 -23.78
CA GLY A 297 4.65 1.57 -24.06
C GLY A 297 4.12 0.86 -22.80
N GLY A 298 4.32 1.45 -21.63
CA GLY A 298 3.95 0.89 -20.33
C GLY A 298 2.69 1.50 -19.72
N THR A 299 2.68 1.62 -18.40
CA THR A 299 1.50 2.05 -17.62
C THR A 299 1.54 3.49 -17.11
N ALA A 300 2.64 4.20 -17.32
CA ALA A 300 2.82 5.56 -16.81
C ALA A 300 2.26 6.63 -17.75
N ARG A 301 1.86 7.77 -17.18
CA ARG A 301 1.71 9.02 -17.94
C ARG A 301 3.09 9.61 -18.15
N THR A 302 3.45 9.88 -19.40
CA THR A 302 4.82 10.29 -19.75
C THR A 302 4.81 11.60 -20.54
N SER A 303 5.62 12.54 -20.06
CA SER A 303 5.96 13.76 -20.78
C SER A 303 7.47 13.80 -21.00
N LEU A 304 7.89 14.10 -22.22
CA LEU A 304 9.28 14.19 -22.64
C LEU A 304 9.59 15.63 -23.04
N VAL A 305 10.70 16.18 -22.54
CA VAL A 305 11.26 17.44 -23.04
C VAL A 305 12.47 17.13 -23.90
N VAL A 306 12.42 17.47 -25.18
CA VAL A 306 13.58 17.40 -26.06
C VAL A 306 14.25 18.76 -26.11
N THR A 307 15.53 18.82 -25.75
CA THR A 307 16.29 20.08 -25.72
C THR A 307 17.23 20.13 -26.92
N ILE A 308 17.22 21.25 -27.64
CA ILE A 308 18.07 21.47 -28.83
C ILE A 308 18.87 22.76 -28.71
N GLY A 309 20.02 22.80 -29.39
CA GLY A 309 20.86 23.98 -29.53
C GLY A 309 20.50 24.80 -30.78
N PRO A 310 20.63 26.14 -30.74
CA PRO A 310 20.31 26.99 -31.90
C PRO A 310 21.35 26.92 -33.03
N SER A 311 22.60 26.55 -32.73
CA SER A 311 23.72 26.67 -33.68
C SER A 311 23.65 25.66 -34.84
N ALA A 312 23.94 26.14 -36.06
CA ALA A 312 24.10 25.29 -37.25
C ALA A 312 25.22 24.25 -37.13
N ARG A 313 26.23 24.48 -36.27
CA ARG A 313 27.33 23.52 -36.00
C ARG A 313 26.83 22.18 -35.44
N HIS A 314 25.68 22.22 -34.78
CA HIS A 314 25.02 21.07 -34.15
C HIS A 314 23.77 20.62 -34.92
N HIS A 315 23.65 20.96 -36.21
CA HIS A 315 22.47 20.61 -37.02
C HIS A 315 22.19 19.10 -37.04
N SER A 316 23.21 18.24 -37.13
CA SER A 316 23.05 16.78 -37.12
C SER A 316 22.41 16.24 -35.83
N GLU A 317 22.85 16.75 -34.68
CA GLU A 317 22.34 16.37 -33.36
C GLU A 317 20.94 16.94 -33.12
N THR A 318 20.72 18.18 -33.57
CA THR A 318 19.41 18.84 -33.53
C THR A 318 18.40 18.04 -34.36
N SER A 319 18.73 17.67 -35.59
CA SER A 319 17.90 16.84 -36.46
C SER A 319 17.59 15.48 -35.81
N SER A 320 18.61 14.82 -35.26
CA SER A 320 18.44 13.52 -34.59
C SER A 320 17.50 13.62 -33.38
N THR A 321 17.65 14.66 -32.57
CA THR A 321 16.82 14.93 -31.38
C THR A 321 15.37 15.27 -31.76
N VAL A 322 15.17 16.08 -32.79
CA VAL A 322 13.84 16.41 -33.32
C VAL A 322 13.13 15.15 -33.80
N LEU A 323 13.79 14.32 -34.62
CA LEU A 323 13.22 13.07 -35.12
C LEU A 323 12.93 12.06 -34.00
N PHE A 324 13.79 12.00 -32.98
CA PHE A 324 13.54 11.21 -31.78
C PHE A 324 12.25 11.64 -31.07
N GLY A 325 12.07 12.94 -30.86
CA GLY A 325 10.84 13.49 -30.27
C GLY A 325 9.60 13.18 -31.12
N GLN A 326 9.69 13.31 -32.45
CA GLN A 326 8.59 12.98 -33.37
C GLN A 326 8.18 11.50 -33.30
N ARG A 327 9.15 10.57 -33.14
CA ARG A 327 8.86 9.16 -32.91
C ARG A 327 8.23 8.92 -31.54
N ALA A 328 8.75 9.56 -30.50
CA ALA A 328 8.21 9.44 -29.14
C ALA A 328 6.73 9.85 -29.06
N MET A 329 6.30 10.89 -29.80
CA MET A 329 4.90 11.31 -29.87
C MET A 329 3.94 10.23 -30.38
N LYS A 330 4.43 9.22 -31.11
CA LYS A 330 3.64 8.11 -31.64
C LYS A 330 3.47 6.97 -30.62
N VAL A 331 4.24 6.97 -29.53
CA VAL A 331 4.18 5.94 -28.49
C VAL A 331 2.93 6.13 -27.65
N VAL A 332 2.19 5.05 -27.42
CA VAL A 332 0.96 5.03 -26.61
C VAL A 332 1.16 4.15 -25.39
N ASN A 333 0.81 4.71 -24.22
CA ASN A 333 0.82 4.03 -22.93
C ASN A 333 -0.59 3.65 -22.51
N THR A 334 -0.72 2.65 -21.64
CA THR A 334 -1.98 2.17 -21.08
C THR A 334 -2.04 2.48 -19.60
N ILE A 335 -2.69 3.57 -19.22
CA ILE A 335 -2.72 4.04 -17.82
C ILE A 335 -3.52 3.07 -16.95
N ARG A 336 -2.94 2.68 -15.82
CA ARG A 336 -3.55 1.81 -14.80
C ARG A 336 -3.37 2.44 -13.43
N LEU A 337 -4.47 2.59 -12.68
CA LEU A 337 -4.41 2.93 -11.26
C LEU A 337 -4.01 1.69 -10.48
N LYS A 338 -3.18 1.88 -9.47
CA LYS A 338 -2.63 0.81 -8.65
C LYS A 338 -3.21 0.89 -7.25
N GLU A 339 -4.23 0.08 -7.03
CA GLU A 339 -4.86 -0.15 -5.74
C GLU A 339 -4.32 -1.47 -5.17
N GLU A 340 -3.77 -1.41 -3.96
CA GLU A 340 -3.31 -2.56 -3.22
C GLU A 340 -4.01 -2.62 -1.86
N VAL A 341 -4.16 -3.82 -1.32
CA VAL A 341 -4.61 -4.00 0.05
C VAL A 341 -3.48 -3.56 0.98
N ASP A 342 -3.80 -2.68 1.93
CA ASP A 342 -2.89 -2.31 3.00
C ASP A 342 -2.85 -3.41 4.04
N TYR A 343 -2.03 -4.43 3.77
CA TYR A 343 -1.87 -5.55 4.68
C TYR A 343 -1.37 -5.11 6.05
N GLU A 344 -0.54 -4.07 6.17
CA GLU A 344 -0.04 -3.62 7.47
C GLU A 344 -1.18 -3.06 8.34
N THR A 345 -1.99 -2.17 7.78
CA THR A 345 -3.19 -1.66 8.48
C THR A 345 -4.19 -2.77 8.75
N LEU A 346 -4.39 -3.69 7.79
CA LEU A 346 -5.28 -4.84 7.97
C LEU A 346 -4.81 -5.74 9.13
N TYR A 347 -3.52 -6.06 9.20
CA TYR A 347 -2.95 -6.84 10.29
C TYR A 347 -3.16 -6.17 11.64
N LYS A 348 -2.90 -4.86 11.75
CA LYS A 348 -3.16 -4.09 12.98
C LYS A 348 -4.64 -4.10 13.38
N ASN A 349 -5.54 -3.94 12.41
CA ASN A 349 -6.98 -3.98 12.68
C ASN A 349 -7.43 -5.37 13.18
N VAL A 350 -6.93 -6.44 12.55
CA VAL A 350 -7.22 -7.82 12.96
C VAL A 350 -6.64 -8.13 14.33
N GLU A 351 -5.41 -7.69 14.62
CA GLU A 351 -4.78 -7.86 15.94
C GLU A 351 -5.58 -7.16 17.05
N ASN A 352 -5.98 -5.91 16.83
CA ASN A 352 -6.83 -5.17 17.77
C ASN A 352 -8.18 -5.85 18.01
N GLU A 353 -8.80 -6.42 16.97
CA GLU A 353 -10.07 -7.13 17.07
C GLU A 353 -9.90 -8.45 17.85
N VAL A 354 -8.80 -9.17 17.62
CA VAL A 354 -8.46 -10.38 18.38
C VAL A 354 -8.29 -10.06 19.87
N ASP A 355 -7.58 -8.98 20.20
CA ASP A 355 -7.39 -8.55 21.59
C ASP A 355 -8.71 -8.15 22.25
N HIS A 356 -9.57 -7.44 21.52
CA HIS A 356 -10.89 -7.05 22.00
C HIS A 356 -11.78 -8.27 22.28
N LEU A 357 -11.89 -9.18 21.32
CA LEU A 357 -12.70 -10.40 21.46
C LEU A 357 -12.15 -11.34 22.54
N THR A 358 -10.82 -11.44 22.68
CA THR A 358 -10.19 -12.22 23.74
C THR A 358 -10.54 -11.66 25.11
N SER A 359 -10.44 -10.33 25.28
CA SER A 359 -10.82 -9.64 26.51
C SER A 359 -12.30 -9.84 26.86
N GLU A 360 -13.19 -9.74 25.87
CA GLU A 360 -14.63 -9.95 26.06
C GLU A 360 -14.94 -11.42 26.40
N MET A 361 -14.27 -12.38 25.76
CA MET A 361 -14.40 -13.81 26.06
C MET A 361 -13.96 -14.12 27.50
N GLU A 362 -12.84 -13.58 27.95
CA GLU A 362 -12.39 -13.73 29.35
C GLU A 362 -13.40 -13.15 30.34
N ARG A 363 -13.96 -11.97 30.02
CA ARG A 363 -15.00 -11.34 30.84
C ARG A 363 -16.22 -12.25 30.97
N GLN A 364 -16.68 -12.83 29.87
CA GLN A 364 -17.81 -13.76 29.87
C GLN A 364 -17.50 -15.07 30.58
N GLN A 365 -16.28 -15.61 30.45
CA GLN A 365 -15.87 -16.82 31.19
C GLN A 365 -15.85 -16.57 32.70
N LYS A 366 -15.34 -15.41 33.16
CA LYS A 366 -15.37 -15.01 34.57
C LYS A 366 -16.79 -14.88 35.10
N LEU A 367 -17.71 -14.30 34.32
CA LEU A 367 -19.14 -14.21 34.67
C LEU A 367 -19.76 -15.60 34.80
N ARG A 368 -19.61 -16.46 33.80
CA ARG A 368 -20.10 -17.85 33.83
C ARG A 368 -19.52 -18.64 35.01
N HIS A 369 -18.25 -18.45 35.35
CA HIS A 369 -17.63 -19.11 36.49
C HIS A 369 -18.24 -18.65 37.82
N ARG A 370 -18.52 -17.34 37.98
CA ARG A 370 -19.20 -16.81 39.17
C ARG A 370 -20.63 -17.36 39.31
N GLU A 371 -21.39 -17.40 38.21
CA GLU A 371 -22.74 -17.97 38.19
C GLU A 371 -22.72 -19.46 38.55
N LYS A 372 -21.77 -20.22 37.99
CA LYS A 372 -21.57 -21.63 38.33
C LYS A 372 -21.26 -21.83 39.82
N MET A 373 -20.33 -21.05 40.38
CA MET A 373 -20.00 -21.10 41.81
C MET A 373 -21.21 -20.79 42.70
N GLN A 374 -22.04 -19.82 42.31
CA GLN A 374 -23.27 -19.51 43.04
C GLN A 374 -24.29 -20.65 42.97
N LEU A 375 -24.47 -21.26 41.80
CA LEU A 375 -25.35 -22.41 41.60
C LEU A 375 -24.87 -23.64 42.40
N GLU A 376 -23.57 -23.93 42.39
CA GLU A 376 -22.98 -25.03 43.18
C GLU A 376 -23.16 -24.81 44.68
N LYS A 377 -23.01 -23.56 45.17
CA LYS A 377 -23.27 -23.23 46.57
C LYS A 377 -24.73 -23.48 46.95
N ARG A 378 -25.68 -23.01 46.12
CA ARG A 378 -27.13 -23.22 46.34
C ARG A 378 -27.50 -24.70 46.29
N LEU A 379 -26.88 -25.47 45.38
CA LEU A 379 -27.09 -26.91 45.29
C LEU A 379 -26.64 -27.60 46.58
N LYS A 380 -25.44 -27.27 47.07
CA LYS A 380 -24.89 -27.84 48.31
C LYS A 380 -25.74 -27.51 49.54
N GLU A 381 -26.19 -26.25 49.66
CA GLU A 381 -27.11 -25.82 50.72
C GLU A 381 -28.44 -26.61 50.67
N SER A 382 -28.99 -26.82 49.47
CA SER A 382 -30.20 -27.62 49.28
C SER A 382 -30.00 -29.11 49.60
N GLU A 383 -28.85 -29.69 49.25
CA GLU A 383 -28.51 -31.08 49.56
C GLU A 383 -28.36 -31.30 51.06
N THR A 384 -27.68 -30.38 51.77
CA THR A 384 -27.58 -30.45 53.23
C THR A 384 -28.96 -30.36 53.89
N PHE A 385 -29.81 -29.45 53.41
CA PHE A 385 -31.17 -29.30 53.93
C PHE A 385 -32.02 -30.57 53.71
N LEU A 386 -31.91 -31.20 52.54
CA LEU A 386 -32.60 -32.47 52.25
C LEU A 386 -32.10 -33.62 53.13
N ASN A 387 -30.80 -33.69 53.41
CA ASN A 387 -30.24 -34.71 54.29
C ASN A 387 -30.69 -34.53 55.74
N ASP A 388 -30.72 -33.29 56.24
CA ASP A 388 -31.24 -32.99 57.58
C ASP A 388 -32.72 -33.39 57.70
N LEU A 389 -33.54 -33.05 56.70
CA LEU A 389 -34.95 -33.49 56.65
C LEU A 389 -35.11 -35.00 56.63
N LYS A 390 -34.28 -35.72 55.83
CA LYS A 390 -34.29 -37.19 55.81
C LYS A 390 -33.95 -37.77 57.17
N MET A 391 -32.95 -37.22 57.86
CA MET A 391 -32.53 -37.68 59.20
C MET A 391 -33.61 -37.42 60.25
N ILE A 392 -34.27 -36.25 60.22
CA ILE A 392 -35.41 -35.96 61.10
C ILE A 392 -36.55 -36.94 60.84
N SER A 393 -36.87 -37.18 59.57
CA SER A 393 -37.93 -38.13 59.19
C SER A 393 -37.60 -39.56 59.62
N SER A 394 -36.37 -40.04 59.45
CA SER A 394 -35.97 -41.39 59.88
C SER A 394 -36.08 -41.56 61.41
N VAL A 395 -35.70 -40.55 62.19
CA VAL A 395 -35.84 -40.58 63.65
C VAL A 395 -37.32 -40.59 64.06
N GLN A 396 -38.17 -39.82 63.37
CA GLN A 396 -39.62 -39.86 63.61
C GLN A 396 -40.22 -41.23 63.29
N ILE A 397 -39.80 -41.86 62.18
CA ILE A 397 -40.23 -43.21 61.80
C ILE A 397 -39.82 -44.22 62.86
N GLU A 398 -38.56 -44.23 63.32
CA GLU A 398 -38.11 -45.13 64.39
C GLU A 398 -38.90 -44.95 65.70
N ASN A 399 -39.22 -43.71 66.07
CA ASN A 399 -40.01 -43.44 67.27
C ASN A 399 -41.44 -43.97 67.14
N LEU A 400 -42.08 -43.74 65.98
CA LEU A 400 -43.41 -44.28 65.69
C LEU A 400 -43.41 -45.81 65.66
N GLU A 401 -42.35 -46.43 65.13
CA GLU A 401 -42.21 -47.90 65.15
C GLU A 401 -42.07 -48.45 66.57
N LYS A 402 -41.33 -47.77 67.45
CA LYS A 402 -41.24 -48.14 68.88
C LYS A 402 -42.57 -48.02 69.59
N GLU A 403 -43.29 -46.92 69.39
CA GLU A 403 -44.64 -46.73 69.94
C GLU A 403 -45.59 -47.81 69.43
N LYS A 404 -45.58 -48.10 68.13
CA LYS A 404 -46.35 -49.19 67.53
C LYS A 404 -46.06 -50.53 68.21
N HIS A 405 -44.78 -50.89 68.40
CA HIS A 405 -44.41 -52.14 69.08
C HIS A 405 -44.91 -52.18 70.54
N GLN A 406 -44.85 -51.06 71.26
CA GLN A 406 -45.38 -50.97 72.62
C GLN A 406 -46.89 -51.17 72.65
N PHE A 407 -47.62 -50.55 71.73
CA PHE A 407 -49.07 -50.73 71.59
C PHE A 407 -49.42 -52.18 71.22
N GLU A 408 -48.72 -52.79 70.27
CA GLU A 408 -48.94 -54.18 69.88
C GLU A 408 -48.72 -55.14 71.07
N TYR A 409 -47.67 -54.92 71.86
CA TYR A 409 -47.44 -55.70 73.08
C TYR A 409 -48.56 -55.50 74.12
N ALA A 410 -49.00 -54.26 74.33
CA ALA A 410 -50.09 -53.95 75.26
C ALA A 410 -51.42 -54.58 74.82
N VAL A 411 -51.75 -54.51 73.52
CA VAL A 411 -52.94 -55.17 72.94
C VAL A 411 -52.85 -56.68 73.14
N LYS A 412 -51.71 -57.31 72.84
CA LYS A 412 -51.54 -58.75 73.01
C LYS A 412 -51.71 -59.19 74.48
N ARG A 413 -51.19 -58.41 75.43
CA ARG A 413 -51.37 -58.66 76.86
C ARG A 413 -52.84 -58.56 77.27
N LEU A 414 -53.53 -57.50 76.84
CA LEU A 414 -54.95 -57.31 77.13
C LEU A 414 -55.83 -58.42 76.52
N MET A 415 -55.50 -58.91 75.31
CA MET A 415 -56.19 -60.06 74.72
C MET A 415 -56.00 -61.33 75.56
N GLN A 416 -54.79 -61.59 76.05
CA GLN A 416 -54.53 -62.71 76.97
C GLN A 416 -55.33 -62.58 78.28
N GLU A 417 -55.36 -61.39 78.88
CA GLU A 417 -56.17 -61.13 80.08
C GLU A 417 -57.67 -61.33 79.81
N LEU A 418 -58.16 -60.94 78.62
CA LEU A 418 -59.54 -61.14 78.20
C LEU A 418 -59.87 -62.63 78.03
N GLU A 419 -59.02 -63.40 77.35
CA GLU A 419 -59.17 -64.85 77.18
C GLU A 419 -59.20 -65.57 78.54
N GLU A 420 -58.33 -65.19 79.48
CA GLU A 420 -58.36 -65.74 80.83
C GLU A 420 -59.68 -65.42 81.56
N LYS A 421 -60.20 -64.20 81.40
CA LYS A 421 -61.46 -63.77 82.00
C LYS A 421 -62.65 -64.48 81.36
N GLU A 422 -62.64 -64.66 80.04
CA GLU A 422 -63.66 -65.39 79.30
C GLU A 422 -63.67 -66.86 79.68
N GLY A 423 -62.49 -67.48 79.83
CA GLY A 423 -62.35 -68.83 80.38
C GLY A 423 -62.92 -68.95 81.79
N ARG A 424 -62.64 -67.99 82.69
CA ARG A 424 -63.23 -67.96 84.04
C ARG A 424 -64.75 -67.78 83.99
N ASN A 425 -65.24 -66.89 83.13
CA ASN A 425 -66.68 -66.67 82.95
C ASN A 425 -67.38 -67.91 82.41
N ASN A 426 -66.79 -68.65 81.47
CA ASN A 426 -67.35 -69.91 80.97
C ASN A 426 -67.46 -70.96 82.09
N VAL A 427 -66.42 -71.11 82.92
CA VAL A 427 -66.46 -72.00 84.10
C VAL A 427 -67.53 -71.57 85.12
N LEU A 428 -67.70 -70.26 85.32
CA LEU A 428 -68.76 -69.71 86.16
C LEU A 428 -70.15 -69.96 85.57
N SER A 429 -70.33 -69.77 84.26
CA SER A 429 -71.58 -70.06 83.55
C SER A 429 -71.93 -71.55 83.60
N GLU A 430 -70.96 -72.45 83.40
CA GLU A 430 -71.16 -73.89 83.57
C GLU A 430 -71.59 -74.25 84.99
N LYS A 431 -70.99 -73.62 86.01
CA LYS A 431 -71.41 -73.78 87.41
C LYS A 431 -72.82 -73.24 87.66
N ILE A 432 -73.19 -72.10 87.06
CA ILE A 432 -74.55 -71.55 87.17
C ILE A 432 -75.55 -72.50 86.52
N VAL A 433 -75.27 -73.01 85.31
CA VAL A 433 -76.13 -73.99 84.62
C VAL A 433 -76.26 -75.28 85.44
N HIS A 434 -75.17 -75.76 86.06
CA HIS A 434 -75.19 -76.94 86.93
C HIS A 434 -76.02 -76.71 88.21
N LEU A 435 -75.94 -75.50 88.78
CA LEU A 435 -76.76 -75.11 89.93
C LEU A 435 -78.24 -74.93 89.55
N GLU A 436 -78.53 -74.37 88.38
CA GLU A 436 -79.89 -74.21 87.85
C GLU A 436 -80.55 -75.56 87.52
N THR A 437 -79.82 -76.51 86.93
CA THR A 437 -80.29 -77.89 86.73
C THR A 437 -80.53 -78.60 88.07
N SER A 438 -79.62 -78.47 89.03
CA SER A 438 -79.80 -78.99 90.40
C SER A 438 -80.98 -78.36 91.16
N LEU A 439 -81.37 -77.13 90.80
CA LEU A 439 -82.51 -76.43 91.39
C LEU A 439 -83.84 -76.83 90.72
N ASN A 440 -83.84 -77.06 89.41
CA ASN A 440 -85.02 -77.53 88.67
C ASN A 440 -85.34 -79.01 88.93
N GLU A 441 -84.37 -79.84 89.32
CA GLU A 441 -84.62 -81.22 89.78
C GLU A 441 -85.21 -81.30 91.21
N LYS A 442 -85.27 -80.17 91.92
CA LYS A 442 -85.85 -80.05 93.28
C LYS A 442 -87.22 -79.39 93.33
N LYS A 443 -87.87 -79.18 92.19
CA LYS A 443 -89.30 -78.82 92.07
C LYS A 443 -90.03 -79.90 91.33
#